data_AF-A0A2G2NJ77-F1
#
_entry.id   AF-A0A2G2NJ77-F1
#
_cell.length_a   1.000
_cell.length_b   1.000
_cell.length_c   1.000
_cell.angle_alpha   90.00
_cell.angle_beta   90.00
_cell.angle_gamma   90.00
#
_symmetry.space_group_name_H-M   'P 1'
#
loop_
_entity.id
_entity.type
_entity.pdbx_description
1 polymer ?
#
loop_
_entity_poly.entity_id
_entity_poly.type
_entity_poly.pdbx_seq_one_letter_code
_entity_poly.pdbx_strand_id
1 'polypeptide(L)'
;MTRRNWKRVSPCSLRHAMELCLEHGREKKNLSIDRVADLMGMASKFTLYKWLENGRMPAVMIRPFEAACGIDLVTRYIGHSANKMLIEIPTGKRVTSTDLNELQSSFAGAVSLLVEFYERKNGSDEALAALTGLLEDVAWHRKNVQEHLQPGLELEVMS
;
A
#
# COMPACT_ATOMS: atom_id res chain seq x y z
N MET A 1 20.83 -0.85 -16.98
CA MET A 1 20.31 -0.69 -15.60
C MET A 1 19.47 -1.90 -15.27
N THR A 2 19.80 -2.62 -14.20
CA THR A 2 19.03 -3.79 -13.74
C THR A 2 17.63 -3.32 -13.32
N ARG A 3 16.58 -3.95 -13.85
CA ARG A 3 15.19 -3.58 -13.57
C ARG A 3 14.93 -3.74 -12.07
N ARG A 4 14.63 -2.65 -11.37
CA ARG A 4 14.40 -2.67 -9.92
C ARG A 4 13.07 -3.37 -9.62
N ASN A 5 13.07 -4.26 -8.63
CA ASN A 5 11.84 -4.90 -8.16
C ASN A 5 11.13 -3.99 -7.16
N TRP A 6 10.25 -3.13 -7.67
CA TRP A 6 9.48 -2.15 -6.89
C TRP A 6 8.63 -2.75 -5.76
N LYS A 7 8.30 -4.05 -5.82
CA LYS A 7 7.57 -4.71 -4.72
C LYS A 7 8.41 -4.92 -3.46
N ARG A 8 9.75 -4.97 -3.59
CA ARG A 8 10.68 -5.25 -2.49
C ARG A 8 11.51 -4.04 -2.07
N VAL A 9 11.27 -2.88 -2.70
CA VAL A 9 12.01 -1.65 -2.40
C VAL A 9 11.49 -1.08 -1.08
N SER A 10 12.40 -0.79 -0.16
CA SER A 10 12.09 -0.11 1.09
C SER A 10 12.95 1.14 1.26
N PRO A 11 12.34 2.31 1.53
CA PRO A 11 13.06 3.55 1.76
C PRO A 11 13.70 3.59 3.15
N CYS A 12 14.80 4.34 3.28
CA CYS A 12 15.52 4.53 4.56
C CYS A 12 15.34 5.94 5.16
N SER A 13 14.75 6.87 4.41
CA SER A 13 14.43 8.23 4.86
C SER A 13 13.22 8.77 4.08
N LEU A 14 12.58 9.83 4.58
CA LEU A 14 11.50 10.51 3.84
C LEU A 14 11.96 10.99 2.47
N ARG A 15 13.15 11.59 2.40
CA ARG A 15 13.74 12.04 1.14
C ARG A 15 13.97 10.87 0.17
N HIS A 16 14.55 9.78 0.65
CA HIS A 16 14.77 8.60 -0.17
C HIS A 16 13.44 7.99 -0.65
N ALA A 17 12.40 7.98 0.19
CA ALA A 17 11.05 7.57 -0.22
C ALA A 17 10.51 8.43 -1.36
N MET A 18 10.67 9.75 -1.28
CA MET A 18 10.25 10.66 -2.34
C MET A 18 11.03 10.45 -3.65
N GLU A 19 12.34 10.28 -3.57
CA GLU A 19 13.20 9.99 -4.73
C GLU A 19 12.77 8.68 -5.41
N LEU A 20 12.51 7.63 -4.63
CA LEU A 20 12.04 6.34 -5.14
C LEU A 20 10.64 6.44 -5.80
N CYS A 21 9.72 7.23 -5.24
CA CYS A 21 8.42 7.48 -5.87
C CYS A 21 8.59 8.13 -7.26
N LEU A 22 9.47 9.11 -7.40
CA LEU A 22 9.75 9.75 -8.68
C LEU A 22 10.43 8.81 -9.67
N GLU A 23 11.39 8.01 -9.20
CA GLU A 23 12.02 7.00 -10.03
C GLU A 23 11.02 5.95 -10.53
N HIS A 24 10.07 5.53 -9.69
CA HIS A 24 8.96 4.66 -10.09
C HIS A 24 8.08 5.32 -11.16
N GLY A 25 7.68 6.57 -10.94
CA GLY A 25 6.89 7.34 -11.91
C GLY A 25 7.61 7.52 -13.25
N ARG A 26 8.93 7.75 -13.22
CA ARG A 26 9.77 7.83 -14.42
C ARG A 26 9.87 6.48 -15.14
N GLU A 27 10.15 5.39 -14.42
CA GLU A 27 10.34 4.06 -15.04
C GLU A 27 9.03 3.46 -15.57
N LYS A 28 7.93 3.58 -14.82
CA LYS A 28 6.66 2.90 -15.14
C LYS A 28 5.69 3.73 -15.95
N LYS A 29 5.69 5.05 -15.75
CA LYS A 29 4.72 5.96 -16.35
C LYS A 29 5.37 7.00 -17.27
N ASN A 30 6.70 6.98 -17.42
CA ASN A 30 7.48 7.96 -18.20
C ASN A 30 7.15 9.42 -17.81
N LEU A 31 6.98 9.67 -16.50
CA LEU A 31 6.65 11.00 -15.99
C LEU A 31 7.92 11.82 -15.75
N SER A 32 7.90 13.07 -16.18
CA SER A 32 8.83 14.10 -15.71
C SER A 32 8.36 14.67 -14.37
N ILE A 33 9.25 15.34 -13.63
CA ILE A 33 8.90 16.01 -12.38
C ILE A 33 7.83 17.09 -12.62
N ASP A 34 7.92 17.79 -13.76
CA ASP A 34 6.91 18.77 -14.20
C ASP A 34 5.53 18.12 -14.28
N ARG A 35 5.43 16.98 -14.96
CA ARG A 35 4.16 16.27 -15.12
C ARG A 35 3.64 15.70 -13.80
N VAL A 36 4.52 15.32 -12.88
CA VAL A 36 4.11 14.93 -11.52
C VAL A 36 3.51 16.13 -10.78
N ALA A 37 4.14 17.30 -10.83
CA ALA A 37 3.61 18.51 -10.22
C ALA A 37 2.24 18.92 -10.80
N ASP A 38 2.06 18.78 -12.12
CA ASP A 38 0.77 19.01 -12.79
C ASP A 38 -0.31 18.04 -12.30
N LEU A 39 0.00 16.74 -12.21
CA LEU A 39 -0.92 15.71 -11.69
C LEU A 39 -1.27 15.93 -10.21
N MET A 40 -0.38 16.54 -9.44
CA MET A 40 -0.63 16.95 -8.06
C MET A 40 -1.47 18.23 -7.95
N GLY A 41 -1.78 18.91 -9.06
CA GLY A 41 -2.49 20.19 -9.07
C GLY A 41 -1.66 21.34 -8.50
N MET A 42 -0.33 21.26 -8.58
CA MET A 42 0.55 22.29 -8.03
C MET A 42 0.68 23.49 -8.96
N ALA A 43 0.64 24.69 -8.39
CA ALA A 43 0.88 25.92 -9.16
C ALA A 43 2.34 26.09 -9.65
N SER A 44 3.30 25.41 -9.02
CA SER A 44 4.71 25.51 -9.39
C SER A 44 5.49 24.24 -9.07
N LYS A 45 6.19 23.71 -10.08
CA LYS A 45 7.13 22.58 -9.95
C LYS A 45 8.33 22.87 -9.04
N PHE A 46 8.73 24.14 -8.91
CA PHE A 46 9.87 24.51 -8.06
C PHE A 46 9.64 24.19 -6.59
N THR A 47 8.38 24.24 -6.16
CA THR A 47 7.98 23.83 -4.81
C THR A 47 8.26 22.34 -4.58
N LEU A 48 7.98 21.49 -5.57
CA LEU A 48 8.26 20.05 -5.50
C LEU A 48 9.77 19.79 -5.40
N TYR A 49 10.59 20.50 -6.19
CA TYR A 49 12.06 20.43 -6.08
C TYR A 49 12.55 20.79 -4.67
N LYS A 50 12.02 21.87 -4.09
CA LYS A 50 12.39 22.28 -2.73
C LYS A 50 12.00 21.25 -1.68
N TRP A 51 10.84 20.59 -1.84
CA TRP A 51 10.44 19.49 -0.96
C TRP A 51 11.33 18.26 -1.11
N LEU A 52 11.79 17.94 -2.33
CA LEU A 52 12.73 16.84 -2.57
C LEU A 52 14.09 17.08 -1.94
N GLU A 53 14.56 18.33 -1.98
CA GLU A 53 15.85 18.70 -1.41
C GLU A 53 15.88 18.47 0.11
N ASN A 54 14.84 18.92 0.82
CA ASN A 54 14.80 18.94 2.28
C ASN A 54 13.91 17.87 2.94
N GLY A 55 13.15 17.10 2.16
CA GLY A 55 12.22 16.07 2.65
C GLY A 55 10.97 16.61 3.36
N ARG A 56 10.65 17.90 3.24
CA ARG A 56 9.56 18.58 3.97
C ARG A 56 8.34 18.81 3.10
N MET A 57 7.77 17.73 2.57
CA MET A 57 6.48 17.79 1.90
C MET A 57 5.34 17.99 2.93
N PRO A 58 4.40 18.92 2.72
CA PRO A 58 3.21 19.04 3.56
C PRO A 58 2.43 17.72 3.57
N ALA A 59 1.94 17.30 4.73
CA ALA A 59 1.25 16.01 4.89
C ALA A 59 0.06 15.84 3.93
N VAL A 60 -0.68 16.92 3.67
CA VAL A 60 -1.81 16.95 2.72
C VAL A 60 -1.41 16.62 1.28
N MET A 61 -0.13 16.77 0.92
CA MET A 61 0.39 16.51 -0.43
C MET A 61 0.96 15.10 -0.59
N ILE A 62 1.09 14.31 0.49
CA ILE A 62 1.64 12.95 0.43
C ILE A 62 0.79 12.07 -0.50
N ARG A 63 -0.54 12.06 -0.31
CA ARG A 63 -1.44 11.23 -1.14
C ARG A 63 -1.49 11.67 -2.61
N PRO A 64 -1.65 12.97 -2.95
CA PRO A 64 -1.52 13.43 -4.33
C PRO A 64 -0.19 13.03 -5.00
N PHE A 65 0.92 13.18 -4.27
CA PHE A 65 2.25 12.83 -4.79
C PHE A 65 2.39 11.33 -5.08
N GLU A 66 2.03 10.48 -4.12
CA GLU A 66 2.07 9.03 -4.27
C GLU A 66 1.14 8.52 -5.37
N ALA A 67 -0.06 9.11 -5.49
CA ALA A 67 -1.00 8.79 -6.57
C ALA A 67 -0.44 9.14 -7.96
N ALA A 68 0.16 10.32 -8.10
CA ALA A 68 0.82 10.73 -9.34
C ALA A 68 1.95 9.75 -9.71
N CYS A 69 2.84 9.45 -8.77
CA CYS A 69 3.92 8.48 -8.94
C CYS A 69 3.43 7.03 -9.12
N GLY A 70 2.25 6.69 -8.61
CA GLY A 70 1.66 5.35 -8.64
C GLY A 70 2.27 4.37 -7.65
N ILE A 71 2.87 4.85 -6.57
CA ILE A 71 3.43 4.03 -5.49
C ILE A 71 3.44 4.82 -4.17
N ASP A 72 3.26 4.12 -3.05
CA ASP A 72 2.98 4.65 -1.72
C ASP A 72 4.18 4.57 -0.74
N LEU A 73 5.40 4.80 -1.24
CA LEU A 73 6.62 4.60 -0.45
C LEU A 73 6.78 5.60 0.70
N VAL A 74 6.22 6.81 0.61
CA VAL A 74 6.31 7.82 1.68
C VAL A 74 5.44 7.38 2.86
N THR A 75 4.22 6.94 2.58
CA THR A 75 3.29 6.36 3.56
C THR A 75 3.89 5.10 4.19
N ARG A 76 4.47 4.19 3.38
CA ARG A 76 5.20 3.02 3.89
C ARG A 76 6.34 3.39 4.81
N TYR A 77 7.17 4.37 4.45
CA TYR A 77 8.24 4.83 5.32
C TYR A 77 7.72 5.35 6.66
N ILE A 78 6.68 6.18 6.66
CA ILE A 78 6.08 6.74 7.88
C ILE A 78 5.53 5.62 8.77
N GLY A 79 4.82 4.64 8.19
CA GLY A 79 4.33 3.48 8.93
C GLY A 79 5.46 2.66 9.54
N HIS A 80 6.44 2.26 8.73
CA HIS A 80 7.56 1.43 9.17
C HIS A 80 8.45 2.10 10.22
N SER A 81 8.74 3.40 10.06
CA SER A 81 9.52 4.17 11.05
C SER A 81 8.81 4.29 12.40
N ALA A 82 7.49 4.14 12.45
CA ALA A 82 6.70 4.05 13.67
C ALA A 82 6.49 2.59 14.16
N ASN A 83 7.23 1.62 13.62
CA ASN A 83 7.05 0.18 13.84
C ASN A 83 5.59 -0.28 13.61
N LYS A 84 4.92 0.33 12.63
CA LYS A 84 3.59 -0.08 12.16
C LYS A 84 3.73 -0.87 10.87
N MET A 85 2.84 -1.83 10.69
CA MET A 85 2.68 -2.59 9.46
C MET A 85 1.55 -1.96 8.65
N LEU A 86 1.79 -1.75 7.35
CA LEU A 86 0.76 -1.40 6.39
C LEU A 86 0.36 -2.66 5.63
N ILE A 87 -0.94 -2.87 5.52
CA ILE A 87 -1.53 -4.00 4.81
C ILE A 87 -2.34 -3.39 3.66
N GLU A 88 -2.04 -3.79 2.43
CA GLU A 88 -2.83 -3.40 1.27
C GLU A 88 -4.23 -3.99 1.43
N ILE A 89 -5.26 -3.16 1.30
CA ILE A 89 -6.63 -3.63 1.38
C ILE A 89 -7.09 -3.99 -0.03
N PRO A 90 -7.38 -5.27 -0.33
CA PRO A 90 -7.87 -5.68 -1.64
C PRO A 90 -9.16 -4.93 -2.04
N THR A 91 -9.36 -4.68 -3.32
CA THR A 91 -10.57 -4.04 -3.88
C THR A 91 -11.26 -4.98 -4.86
N GLY A 92 -12.60 -5.06 -4.85
CA GLY A 92 -13.37 -5.49 -6.02
C GLY A 92 -13.84 -6.96 -6.10
N LYS A 93 -13.83 -7.74 -5.01
CA LYS A 93 -14.51 -9.05 -4.98
C LYS A 93 -15.88 -8.89 -4.31
N ARG A 94 -16.97 -9.38 -4.93
CA ARG A 94 -18.28 -9.48 -4.26
C ARG A 94 -18.20 -10.62 -3.25
N VAL A 95 -18.62 -10.36 -2.01
CA VAL A 95 -18.64 -11.38 -0.96
C VAL A 95 -19.64 -12.47 -1.33
N THR A 96 -19.19 -13.72 -1.29
CA THR A 96 -19.97 -14.95 -1.41
C THR A 96 -19.84 -15.76 -0.12
N SER A 97 -20.76 -16.70 0.11
CA SER A 97 -20.69 -17.60 1.27
C SER A 97 -19.41 -18.45 1.30
N THR A 98 -18.79 -18.70 0.14
CA THR A 98 -17.50 -19.38 0.01
C THR A 98 -16.36 -18.60 0.68
N ASP A 99 -16.42 -17.27 0.69
CA ASP A 99 -15.34 -16.43 1.25
C ASP A 99 -15.22 -16.57 2.77
N LEU A 100 -16.32 -16.86 3.49
CA LEU A 100 -16.27 -17.09 4.95
C LEU A 100 -15.59 -18.43 5.29
N ASN A 101 -15.80 -19.47 4.46
CA ASN A 101 -15.15 -20.76 4.65
C ASN A 101 -13.65 -20.67 4.30
N GLU A 102 -13.30 -19.89 3.28
CA GLU A 102 -11.91 -19.55 2.94
C GLU A 102 -11.23 -18.81 4.10
N LEU A 103 -11.89 -17.80 4.68
CA LEU A 103 -11.37 -17.09 5.85
C LEU A 103 -11.14 -18.02 7.05
N GLN A 104 -12.10 -18.91 7.37
CA GLN A 104 -11.91 -19.88 8.45
C GLN A 104 -10.73 -20.81 8.19
N SER A 105 -10.56 -21.26 6.95
CA SER A 105 -9.43 -22.10 6.55
C SER A 105 -8.10 -21.36 6.67
N SER A 106 -8.05 -20.07 6.28
CA SER A 106 -6.90 -19.17 6.43
C SER A 106 -6.51 -19.00 7.92
N PHE A 107 -7.49 -18.78 8.80
CA PHE A 107 -7.28 -18.74 10.26
C PHE A 107 -6.69 -20.04 10.80
N ALA A 108 -7.30 -21.19 10.49
CA ALA A 108 -6.84 -22.48 10.98
C ALA A 108 -5.42 -22.83 10.50
N GLY A 109 -5.10 -22.51 9.24
CA GLY A 109 -3.78 -22.72 8.65
C GLY A 109 -2.72 -21.84 9.31
N ALA A 110 -2.98 -20.54 9.48
CA ALA A 110 -2.05 -19.61 10.10
C ALA A 110 -1.77 -19.97 11.57
N VAL A 111 -2.79 -20.38 12.33
CA VAL A 111 -2.63 -20.83 13.72
C VAL A 111 -1.79 -22.11 13.79
N SER A 112 -2.03 -23.07 12.90
CA SER A 112 -1.24 -24.31 12.84
C SER A 112 0.25 -24.03 12.58
N LEU A 113 0.56 -23.19 11.59
CA LEU A 113 1.95 -22.78 11.30
C LEU A 113 2.59 -22.01 12.46
N LEU A 114 1.82 -21.20 13.19
CA LEU A 114 2.30 -20.52 14.39
C LEU A 114 2.65 -21.51 15.50
N VAL A 115 1.80 -22.50 15.75
CA VAL A 115 2.07 -23.55 16.75
C VAL A 115 3.37 -24.30 16.38
N GLU A 116 3.49 -24.75 15.13
CA GLU A 116 4.69 -25.43 14.64
C GLU A 116 5.95 -24.56 14.77
N PHE A 117 5.85 -23.28 14.44
CA PHE A 117 6.95 -22.34 14.59
C PHE A 117 7.36 -22.18 16.07
N TYR A 118 6.40 -22.04 16.99
CA TYR A 118 6.73 -21.88 18.41
C TYR A 118 7.32 -23.16 19.03
N GLU A 119 6.89 -24.34 18.59
CA GLU A 119 7.39 -25.63 19.05
C GLU A 119 8.78 -25.96 18.48
N ARG A 120 8.98 -25.78 17.17
CA ARG A 120 10.17 -26.27 16.45
C ARG A 120 11.16 -25.17 16.05
N LYS A 121 10.77 -23.89 16.17
CA LYS A 121 11.55 -22.71 15.75
C LYS A 121 11.98 -22.73 14.27
N ASN A 122 11.27 -23.48 13.44
CA ASN A 122 11.47 -23.58 12.00
C ASN A 122 10.24 -23.03 11.26
N GLY A 123 10.42 -22.62 10.01
CA GLY A 123 9.31 -22.14 9.16
C GLY A 123 8.87 -20.71 9.42
N SER A 124 9.79 -19.82 9.84
CA SER A 124 9.48 -18.42 10.13
C SER A 124 8.87 -17.69 8.94
N ASP A 125 9.37 -17.98 7.73
CA ASP A 125 8.94 -17.31 6.50
C ASP A 125 7.53 -17.75 6.11
N GLU A 126 7.22 -19.04 6.23
CA GLU A 126 5.88 -19.60 5.99
C GLU A 126 4.86 -19.07 7.00
N ALA A 127 5.22 -19.02 8.29
CA ALA A 127 4.35 -18.49 9.33
C ALA A 127 4.09 -16.99 9.15
N LEU A 128 5.12 -16.20 8.81
CA LEU A 128 4.98 -14.77 8.53
C LEU A 128 4.12 -14.51 7.28
N ALA A 129 4.30 -15.30 6.22
CA ALA A 129 3.50 -15.20 5.00
C ALA A 129 2.03 -15.52 5.27
N ALA A 130 1.75 -16.61 6.00
CA ALA A 130 0.38 -17.00 6.36
C ALA A 130 -0.32 -15.96 7.23
N LEU A 131 0.40 -15.39 8.22
CA LEU A 131 -0.13 -14.30 9.05
C LEU A 131 -0.41 -13.03 8.24
N THR A 132 0.48 -12.68 7.31
CA THR A 132 0.28 -11.49 6.46
C THR A 132 -0.95 -11.68 5.56
N GLY A 133 -1.09 -12.84 4.93
CA GLY A 133 -2.27 -13.17 4.11
C GLY A 133 -3.57 -13.13 4.93
N LEU A 134 -3.56 -13.71 6.14
CA LEU A 134 -4.72 -13.65 7.03
C LEU A 134 -5.10 -12.21 7.40
N LEU A 135 -4.11 -11.35 7.67
CA LEU A 135 -4.36 -9.94 7.97
C LEU A 135 -4.94 -9.18 6.77
N GLU A 136 -4.51 -9.51 5.54
CA GLU A 136 -5.08 -9.01 4.28
C GLU A 136 -6.54 -9.45 4.11
N ASP A 137 -6.83 -10.74 4.35
CA ASP A 137 -8.18 -11.31 4.26
C ASP A 137 -9.14 -10.61 5.25
N VAL A 138 -8.71 -10.45 6.50
CA VAL A 138 -9.50 -9.76 7.54
C VAL A 138 -9.69 -8.29 7.19
N ALA A 139 -8.66 -7.62 6.67
CA ALA A 139 -8.76 -6.22 6.25
C ALA A 139 -9.76 -6.05 5.09
N TRP A 140 -9.79 -6.99 4.14
CA TRP A 140 -10.77 -7.02 3.05
C TRP A 140 -12.20 -7.17 3.58
N HIS A 141 -12.46 -8.15 4.45
CA HIS A 141 -13.78 -8.34 5.04
C HIS A 141 -14.23 -7.12 5.85
N ARG A 142 -13.32 -6.52 6.63
CA ARG A 142 -13.59 -5.27 7.36
C ARG A 142 -14.04 -4.16 6.42
N LYS A 143 -13.36 -3.98 5.28
CA LYS A 143 -13.72 -2.98 4.28
C LYS A 143 -15.12 -3.24 3.69
N ASN A 144 -15.43 -4.47 3.33
CA ASN A 144 -16.77 -4.81 2.80
C ASN A 144 -17.89 -4.53 3.81
N VAL A 145 -17.65 -4.80 5.10
CA VAL A 145 -18.60 -4.45 6.17
C VAL A 145 -18.77 -2.93 6.26
N GLN A 146 -17.68 -2.16 6.14
CA GLN A 146 -17.74 -0.69 6.13
C GLN A 146 -18.49 -0.14 4.91
N GLU A 147 -18.26 -0.69 3.72
CA GLU A 147 -18.97 -0.31 2.48
C GLU A 147 -20.46 -0.70 2.52
N HIS A 148 -20.84 -1.77 3.21
CA HIS A 148 -22.25 -2.09 3.44
C HIS A 148 -22.95 -1.07 4.35
N LEU A 149 -22.22 -0.50 5.32
CA LEU A 149 -22.73 0.54 6.21
C LEU A 149 -22.81 1.93 5.54
N GLN A 150 -22.07 2.12 4.45
CA GLN A 150 -22.09 3.32 3.61
C GLN A 150 -22.14 2.89 2.15
N PRO A 151 -23.30 2.44 1.63
CA PRO A 151 -23.43 2.10 0.22
C PRO A 151 -23.03 3.35 -0.57
N GLY A 152 -21.87 3.30 -1.21
CA GLY A 152 -21.36 4.41 -2.00
C GLY A 152 -22.43 4.77 -3.02
N LEU A 153 -22.69 6.08 -3.18
CA LEU A 153 -23.63 6.64 -4.16
C LEU A 153 -23.60 5.81 -5.45
N GLU A 154 -24.60 4.94 -5.62
CA GLU A 154 -24.93 4.38 -6.92
C GLU A 154 -25.40 5.58 -7.74
N LEU A 155 -24.46 6.22 -8.42
CA LEU A 155 -24.80 7.14 -9.50
C LEU A 155 -25.41 6.27 -10.58
N GLU A 156 -26.72 6.03 -10.46
CA GLU A 156 -27.55 5.60 -11.57
C GLU A 156 -27.30 6.63 -12.68
N VAL A 157 -26.53 6.23 -13.68
CA VAL A 157 -26.49 6.92 -14.96
C VAL A 157 -27.89 6.70 -15.56
N MET A 158 -28.82 7.58 -15.19
CA MET A 158 -30.10 7.67 -15.85
C MET A 158 -29.84 8.03 -17.31
N SER A 159 -30.29 7.12 -18.18
CA SER A 159 -30.37 7.20 -19.64
C SER A 159 -30.86 8.53 -20.17
#